data_AF-A0A811ZMN4-F1
#
_entry.id   AF-A0A811ZMN4-F1
#
_cell.length_a   1.000
_cell.length_b   1.000
_cell.length_c   1.000
_cell.angle_alpha   90.00
_cell.angle_beta   90.00
_cell.angle_gamma   90.00
#
_symmetry.space_group_name_H-M   'P 1'
#
loop_
_entity.id
_entity.type
_entity.pdbx_description
1 polymer ?
#
loop_
_entity_poly.entity_id
_entity_poly.type
_entity_poly.pdbx_seq_one_letter_code
_entity_poly.pdbx_strand_id
1 'polypeptide(L)'
;MYVNFYLFFLIFYLFIHERHREKETGRDIGRGRSRLHAGSPMESPSASVDTCTFLSSFVCSSRTLLIDGRVELKRGLQRQERHLFLFNDLFVVAKIKYNNNFKIKNKIKLCDMWTASCVDEVGEGNTNATKSFVLGWPTVNFVATFRT
;
A
#
# COMPACT_ATOMS: atom_id res chain seq x y z
N MET A 1 -19.23 -3.58 19.77
CA MET A 1 -18.53 -2.55 18.95
C MET A 1 -17.75 -3.24 17.82
N TYR A 2 -18.45 -3.83 16.84
CA TYR A 2 -17.85 -4.65 15.76
C TYR A 2 -18.02 -4.02 14.36
N VAL A 3 -18.65 -2.85 14.27
CA VAL A 3 -19.09 -2.24 13.00
C VAL A 3 -17.90 -1.69 12.18
N ASN A 4 -16.73 -1.49 12.80
CA ASN A 4 -15.56 -0.93 12.13
C ASN A 4 -14.74 -1.95 11.32
N PHE A 5 -14.84 -3.26 11.61
CA PHE A 5 -14.01 -4.25 10.91
C PHE A 5 -14.46 -4.43 9.44
N TYR A 6 -15.76 -4.57 9.19
CA TYR A 6 -16.27 -4.69 7.83
C TYR A 6 -16.08 -3.42 7.01
N LEU A 7 -16.23 -2.24 7.63
CA LEU A 7 -15.98 -0.97 6.96
C LEU A 7 -14.49 -0.78 6.66
N PHE A 8 -13.60 -1.25 7.53
CA PHE A 8 -12.16 -1.31 7.28
C PHE A 8 -11.86 -2.19 6.05
N PHE A 9 -12.39 -3.42 6.01
CA PHE A 9 -12.21 -4.30 4.86
C PHE A 9 -12.82 -3.71 3.59
N LEU A 10 -13.98 -3.05 3.67
CA LEU A 10 -14.63 -2.46 2.52
C LEU A 10 -13.89 -1.24 1.99
N ILE A 11 -13.41 -0.34 2.85
CA ILE A 11 -12.62 0.83 2.44
C ILE A 11 -11.28 0.38 1.85
N PHE A 12 -10.59 -0.57 2.50
CA PHE A 12 -9.37 -1.13 1.93
C PHE A 12 -9.66 -1.87 0.62
N TYR A 13 -10.70 -2.69 0.53
CA TYR A 13 -11.04 -3.45 -0.67
C TYR A 13 -11.47 -2.54 -1.84
N LEU A 14 -12.33 -1.55 -1.60
CA LEU A 14 -12.71 -0.54 -2.60
C LEU A 14 -11.47 0.19 -3.11
N PHE A 15 -10.58 0.58 -2.21
CA PHE A 15 -9.35 1.25 -2.59
C PHE A 15 -8.44 0.35 -3.44
N ILE A 16 -8.36 -0.94 -3.11
CA ILE A 16 -7.60 -1.93 -3.90
C ILE A 16 -8.25 -2.19 -5.26
N HIS A 17 -9.58 -2.28 -5.31
CA HIS A 17 -10.33 -2.48 -6.54
C HIS A 17 -10.15 -1.28 -7.49
N GLU A 18 -10.20 -0.07 -6.97
CA GLU A 18 -9.94 1.16 -7.73
C GLU A 18 -8.50 1.17 -8.31
N ARG A 19 -7.52 0.69 -7.53
CA ARG A 19 -6.12 0.58 -7.96
C ARG A 19 -5.89 -0.50 -9.01
N HIS A 20 -6.66 -1.60 -9.00
CA HIS A 20 -6.59 -2.62 -10.05
C HIS A 20 -7.15 -2.09 -11.37
N ARG A 21 -8.26 -1.32 -11.30
CA ARG A 21 -8.91 -0.71 -12.48
C ARG A 21 -7.98 0.24 -13.25
N GLU A 22 -7.16 1.03 -12.56
CA GLU A 22 -6.21 1.96 -13.22
C GLU A 22 -5.06 1.24 -13.96
N LYS A 23 -4.68 0.02 -13.55
CA LYS A 23 -3.63 -0.76 -14.24
C LYS A 23 -4.11 -1.39 -15.56
N GLU A 24 -5.42 -1.52 -15.76
CA GLU A 24 -6.01 -2.08 -16.97
C GLU A 24 -6.23 -1.01 -18.06
N THR A 25 -6.38 0.27 -17.68
CA THR A 25 -6.61 1.37 -18.63
C THR A 25 -5.33 1.92 -19.28
N GLY A 26 -4.14 1.51 -18.82
CA GLY A 26 -2.84 2.01 -19.31
C GLY A 26 -2.19 1.21 -20.45
N ARG A 27 -2.87 0.20 -21.01
CA ARG A 27 -2.35 -0.61 -22.13
C ARG A 27 -3.26 -0.53 -23.34
N ASP A 28 -3.34 0.64 -23.96
CA ASP A 28 -3.59 0.66 -25.39
C ASP A 28 -3.00 1.92 -26.02
N ILE A 29 -2.11 1.70 -27.00
CA ILE A 29 -1.81 2.47 -28.22
C ILE A 29 -0.37 2.11 -28.67
N GLY A 30 -0.25 1.36 -29.77
CA GLY A 30 0.82 1.61 -30.75
C GLY A 30 1.74 0.47 -31.23
N ARG A 31 1.24 -0.37 -32.15
CA ARG A 31 1.91 -0.95 -33.36
C ARG A 31 3.41 -1.38 -33.35
N GLY A 32 3.62 -2.70 -33.23
CA GLY A 32 4.22 -3.62 -34.23
C GLY A 32 5.63 -3.43 -34.83
N ARG A 33 6.53 -4.41 -34.60
CA ARG A 33 7.27 -5.19 -35.65
C ARG A 33 8.08 -6.36 -35.04
N SER A 34 8.03 -7.53 -35.66
CA SER A 34 8.69 -8.79 -35.27
C SER A 34 10.21 -8.74 -35.14
N ARG A 35 10.77 -9.53 -34.20
CA ARG A 35 11.85 -10.51 -34.42
C ARG A 35 12.05 -11.40 -33.18
N LEU A 36 12.15 -12.71 -33.41
CA LEU A 36 12.46 -13.73 -32.43
C LEU A 36 13.86 -13.50 -31.83
N HIS A 37 13.98 -13.50 -30.51
CA HIS A 37 15.11 -14.09 -29.80
C HIS A 37 14.67 -14.49 -28.40
N ALA A 38 14.89 -15.77 -28.08
CA ALA A 38 14.75 -16.33 -26.75
C ALA A 38 15.68 -15.59 -25.78
N GLY A 39 15.09 -15.07 -24.71
CA GLY A 39 15.79 -14.47 -23.58
C GLY A 39 14.79 -14.39 -22.44
N SER A 40 14.97 -15.26 -21.45
CA SER A 40 14.28 -15.22 -20.15
C SER A 40 14.23 -13.78 -19.61
N PRO A 41 13.15 -13.35 -18.92
CA PRO A 41 13.22 -12.15 -18.12
C PRO A 41 14.26 -12.40 -17.01
N MET A 42 15.44 -11.81 -17.17
CA MET A 42 16.31 -11.50 -16.05
C MET A 42 15.58 -10.43 -15.24
N GLU A 43 14.65 -10.88 -14.38
CA GLU A 43 14.19 -10.08 -13.27
C GLU A 43 15.42 -9.74 -12.42
N SER A 44 15.70 -8.44 -12.30
CA SER A 44 16.81 -7.93 -11.51
C SER A 44 16.74 -8.52 -10.09
N PRO A 45 17.69 -9.37 -9.65
CA PRO A 45 17.52 -10.18 -8.44
C PRO A 45 17.63 -9.40 -7.12
N SER A 46 17.97 -8.11 -7.14
CA SER A 46 18.36 -7.41 -5.91
C SER A 46 17.20 -6.83 -5.10
N ALA A 47 16.05 -6.54 -5.72
CA ALA A 47 14.93 -5.90 -5.01
C ALA A 47 14.01 -6.90 -4.28
N SER A 48 13.94 -8.15 -4.75
CA SER A 48 13.01 -9.18 -4.24
C SER A 48 13.55 -9.94 -3.03
N VAL A 49 14.86 -10.17 -2.97
CA VAL A 49 15.52 -11.00 -1.93
C VAL A 49 15.39 -10.39 -0.53
N ASP A 50 15.51 -9.07 -0.40
CA ASP A 50 15.42 -8.38 0.90
C ASP A 50 13.98 -8.27 1.41
N THR A 51 13.01 -8.09 0.51
CA THR A 51 11.58 -8.06 0.86
C THR A 51 11.13 -9.43 1.38
N CYS A 52 11.55 -10.50 0.71
CA CYS A 52 11.23 -11.87 1.12
C CYS A 52 11.80 -12.20 2.52
N THR A 53 13.04 -11.76 2.80
CA THR A 53 13.66 -11.90 4.13
C THR A 53 12.91 -11.10 5.19
N PHE A 54 12.51 -9.86 4.88
CA PHE A 54 11.71 -9.04 5.79
C PHE A 54 10.37 -9.69 6.12
N LEU A 55 9.63 -10.16 5.11
CA LEU A 55 8.34 -10.83 5.30
C LEU A 55 8.48 -12.14 6.06
N SER A 56 9.59 -12.87 5.86
CA SER A 56 9.92 -14.09 6.60
C SER A 56 10.14 -13.85 8.10
N SER A 57 10.36 -12.61 8.55
CA SER A 57 10.38 -12.30 9.99
C SER A 57 8.97 -12.24 10.61
N PHE A 58 7.92 -12.18 9.78
CA PHE A 58 6.53 -12.11 10.22
C PHE A 58 5.75 -13.40 9.99
N VAL A 59 6.27 -14.34 9.19
CA VAL A 59 5.58 -15.61 8.96
C VAL A 59 5.42 -16.36 10.27
N CYS A 60 4.19 -16.80 10.49
CA CYS A 60 3.76 -17.68 11.55
C CYS A 60 2.72 -18.60 10.91
N SER A 61 2.44 -19.77 11.49
CA SER A 61 1.53 -20.76 10.91
C SER A 61 0.12 -20.21 10.58
N SER A 62 -0.29 -19.10 11.17
CA SER A 62 -1.57 -18.44 10.92
C SER A 62 -1.49 -17.07 10.24
N ARG A 63 -0.28 -16.50 9.99
CA ARG A 63 -0.15 -15.13 9.47
C ARG A 63 0.10 -15.14 7.97
N THR A 64 -0.80 -14.49 7.23
CA THR A 64 -0.70 -14.33 5.78
C THR A 64 -0.62 -12.85 5.41
N LEU A 65 0.29 -12.51 4.50
CA LEU A 65 0.32 -11.18 3.90
C LEU A 65 -0.85 -11.09 2.93
N LEU A 66 -1.73 -10.11 3.16
CA LEU A 66 -2.87 -9.85 2.29
C LEU A 66 -2.47 -8.86 1.20
N ILE A 67 -1.84 -7.75 1.60
CA ILE A 67 -1.54 -6.62 0.72
C ILE A 67 -0.24 -5.96 1.19
N ASP A 68 0.55 -5.47 0.24
CA ASP A 68 1.61 -4.50 0.50
C ASP A 68 1.65 -3.38 -0.55
N GLY A 69 2.21 -2.24 -0.19
CA GLY A 69 2.31 -1.13 -1.13
C GLY A 69 2.99 0.13 -0.59
N ARG A 70 3.53 0.92 -1.51
CA ARG A 70 4.13 2.23 -1.20
C ARG A 70 3.06 3.30 -1.09
N VAL A 71 3.14 4.09 -0.03
CA VAL A 71 2.24 5.21 0.24
C VAL A 71 3.02 6.41 0.73
N GLU A 72 2.45 7.59 0.51
CA GLU A 72 2.85 8.80 1.21
C GLU A 72 1.95 8.99 2.42
N LEU A 73 2.51 8.89 3.63
CA LEU A 73 1.82 9.24 4.87
C LEU A 73 2.03 10.72 5.19
N LYS A 74 0.95 11.45 5.42
CA LYS A 74 0.98 12.85 5.84
C LYS A 74 0.40 13.03 7.23
N ARG A 75 1.05 13.87 8.04
CA ARG A 75 0.54 14.33 9.33
C ARG A 75 0.99 15.77 9.57
N GLY A 76 0.04 16.71 9.57
CA GLY A 76 0.34 18.14 9.55
C GLY A 76 1.23 18.47 8.34
N LEU A 77 2.33 19.19 8.57
CA LEU A 77 3.30 19.54 7.53
C LEU A 77 4.28 18.41 7.17
N GLN A 78 4.29 17.30 7.92
CA GLN A 78 5.22 16.19 7.67
C GLN A 78 4.68 15.26 6.59
N ARG A 79 5.50 14.99 5.58
CA ARG A 79 5.26 13.98 4.53
C ARG A 79 6.29 12.88 4.64
N GLN A 80 5.84 11.63 4.58
CA GLN A 80 6.67 10.47 4.88
C GLN A 80 6.38 9.36 3.88
N GLU A 81 7.34 9.03 3.01
CA GLU A 81 7.23 7.85 2.14
C GLU A 81 7.43 6.57 2.97
N ARG A 82 6.45 5.67 2.91
CA ARG A 82 6.39 4.44 3.69
C ARG A 82 5.92 3.29 2.82
N HIS A 83 6.32 2.09 3.19
CA HIS A 83 5.76 0.84 2.67
C HIS A 83 4.83 0.28 3.74
N LEU A 84 3.59 0.00 3.35
CA LEU A 84 2.61 -0.62 4.21
C LEU A 84 2.61 -2.12 3.92
N PHE A 85 2.51 -2.93 4.97
CA PHE A 85 2.24 -4.36 4.88
C PHE A 85 1.02 -4.65 5.72
N LEU A 86 0.00 -5.24 5.10
CA LEU A 86 -1.23 -5.66 5.73
C LEU A 86 -1.27 -7.17 5.77
N PHE A 87 -1.16 -7.72 6.97
CA PHE A 87 -1.41 -9.12 7.27
C PHE A 87 -2.85 -9.29 7.77
N ASN A 88 -3.31 -10.52 7.86
CA ASN A 88 -4.64 -10.86 8.37
C ASN A 88 -4.90 -10.48 9.85
N ASP A 89 -3.85 -10.31 10.66
CA ASP A 89 -3.93 -9.95 12.08
C ASP A 89 -3.16 -8.67 12.44
N LEU A 90 -2.36 -8.14 11.51
CA LEU A 90 -1.36 -7.12 11.78
C LEU A 90 -1.19 -6.14 10.62
N PHE A 91 -1.04 -4.86 10.94
CA PHE A 91 -0.63 -3.82 10.01
C PHE A 91 0.77 -3.30 10.38
N VAL A 92 1.66 -3.23 9.41
CA VAL A 92 3.06 -2.81 9.58
C VAL A 92 3.36 -1.64 8.66
N VAL A 93 3.92 -0.57 9.24
CA VAL A 93 4.42 0.59 8.52
C VAL A 93 5.94 0.55 8.54
N ALA A 94 6.56 0.50 7.37
CA ALA A 94 8.01 0.49 7.23
C ALA A 94 8.52 1.72 6.47
N LYS A 95 9.71 2.19 6.84
CA LYS A 95 10.48 3.14 6.04
C LYS A 95 11.39 2.34 5.09
N ILE A 96 11.32 2.66 3.81
CA ILE A 96 12.20 2.13 2.78
C ILE A 96 13.58 2.80 2.93
N LYS A 97 14.65 2.01 3.00
CA LYS A 97 16.03 2.48 2.95
C LYS A 97 16.55 2.41 1.51
N TYR A 98 17.65 3.13 1.24
CA TYR A 98 18.30 3.22 -0.07
C TYR A 98 18.74 1.86 -0.65
N ASN A 99 19.03 0.87 0.20
CA ASN A 99 19.36 -0.49 -0.20
C ASN A 99 18.13 -1.42 -0.25
N ASN A 100 16.93 -0.88 -0.50
CA ASN A 100 15.65 -1.60 -0.45
C ASN A 100 15.35 -2.36 0.86
N ASN A 101 16.09 -2.10 1.94
CA ASN A 101 15.79 -2.68 3.24
C ASN A 101 14.66 -1.90 3.93
N PHE A 102 13.83 -2.61 4.69
CA PHE A 102 12.74 -2.03 5.44
C PHE A 102 13.13 -1.81 6.90
N LYS A 103 12.90 -0.60 7.41
CA LYS A 103 12.93 -0.32 8.85
C LYS A 103 11.50 -0.18 9.36
N ILE A 104 11.08 -1.11 10.21
CA ILE A 104 9.78 -1.03 10.89
C ILE A 104 9.71 0.29 11.65
N LYS A 105 8.65 1.04 11.42
CA LYS A 105 8.31 2.26 12.16
C LYS A 105 7.18 1.97 13.13
N ASN A 106 6.17 1.23 12.68
CA ASN A 106 5.04 0.88 13.49
C ASN A 106 4.58 -0.55 13.18
N LYS A 107 4.09 -1.23 14.21
CA LYS A 107 3.47 -2.55 14.17
C LYS A 107 2.19 -2.47 15.00
N ILE A 108 1.03 -2.60 14.36
CA ILE A 108 -0.29 -2.34 14.95
C ILE A 108 -1.16 -3.57 14.71
N LYS A 109 -1.91 -4.03 15.73
CA LYS A 109 -2.93 -5.07 15.52
C LYS A 109 -4.11 -4.48 14.76
N LEU A 110 -4.75 -5.24 13.88
CA LEU A 110 -5.91 -4.70 13.14
C LEU A 110 -7.03 -4.21 14.05
N CYS A 111 -7.21 -4.83 15.24
CA CYS A 111 -8.21 -4.42 16.22
C CYS A 111 -7.96 -3.02 16.82
N ASP A 112 -6.71 -2.55 16.79
CA ASP A 112 -6.32 -1.25 17.34
C ASP A 112 -6.32 -0.14 16.27
N MET A 113 -6.54 -0.50 15.01
CA MET A 113 -6.49 0.44 13.88
C MET A 113 -7.89 0.80 13.39
N TRP A 114 -8.02 1.98 12.81
CA TRP A 114 -9.21 2.44 12.09
C TRP A 114 -8.81 3.17 10.81
N THR A 115 -9.79 3.34 9.92
CA THR A 115 -9.67 4.18 8.74
C THR A 115 -10.89 5.06 8.58
N ALA A 116 -10.74 6.14 7.83
CA ALA A 116 -11.84 6.95 7.35
C ALA A 116 -11.58 7.36 5.90
N SER A 117 -12.66 7.47 5.12
CA SER A 117 -12.57 8.05 3.79
C SER A 117 -12.14 9.51 3.88
N CYS A 118 -11.34 9.97 2.92
CA CYS A 118 -11.16 11.40 2.68
C CYS A 118 -12.38 11.86 1.86
N VAL A 119 -13.25 12.66 2.47
CA VAL A 119 -14.37 13.27 1.76
C VAL A 119 -13.83 14.48 1.02
N ASP A 120 -14.07 14.53 -0.28
CA ASP A 120 -13.69 15.67 -1.11
C ASP A 120 -14.64 16.82 -0.76
N GLU A 121 -14.22 17.73 0.11
CA GLU A 121 -14.97 18.96 0.32
C GLU A 121 -14.80 19.81 -0.94
N VAL A 122 -15.92 20.01 -1.64
CA VAL A 122 -16.06 20.76 -2.91
C VAL A 122 -15.14 21.98 -2.92
N GLY A 123 -14.02 21.84 -3.64
CA GLY A 123 -12.97 22.84 -3.72
C GLY A 123 -11.96 22.45 -4.79
N GLU A 124 -12.22 22.92 -6.01
CA GLU A 124 -11.34 23.01 -7.18
C GLU A 124 -9.90 22.42 -7.03
N GLY A 125 -9.68 21.23 -7.61
CA GLY A 125 -8.35 20.90 -8.15
C GLY A 125 -7.43 19.97 -7.35
N ASN A 126 -7.92 19.01 -6.54
CA ASN A 126 -7.04 18.02 -5.92
C ASN A 126 -7.41 16.56 -6.25
N THR A 127 -6.91 16.06 -7.40
CA THR A 127 -7.00 14.65 -7.83
C THR A 127 -6.47 13.62 -6.81
N ASN A 128 -5.81 14.07 -5.74
CA ASN A 128 -5.31 13.21 -4.68
C ASN A 128 -6.36 12.79 -3.66
N ALA A 129 -7.50 13.48 -3.55
CA ALA A 129 -8.55 13.16 -2.58
C ALA A 129 -9.13 11.75 -2.83
N THR A 130 -9.35 11.41 -4.10
CA THR A 130 -9.86 10.10 -4.53
C THR A 130 -8.87 8.94 -4.25
N LYS A 131 -7.57 9.26 -4.10
CA LYS A 131 -6.48 8.29 -3.85
C LYS A 131 -5.95 8.37 -2.41
N SER A 132 -6.69 9.05 -1.55
CA SER A 132 -6.29 9.24 -0.16
C SER A 132 -7.35 8.75 0.80
N PHE A 133 -6.91 8.30 1.96
CA PHE A 133 -7.78 7.96 3.07
C PHE A 133 -7.04 8.26 4.37
N VAL A 134 -7.79 8.51 5.44
CA VAL A 134 -7.23 8.62 6.77
C VAL A 134 -7.06 7.22 7.32
N LEU A 135 -5.90 6.91 7.88
CA LEU A 135 -5.69 5.76 8.73
C LEU A 135 -5.20 6.20 10.09
N GLY A 136 -5.58 5.48 11.14
CA GLY A 136 -5.20 5.82 12.50
C GLY A 136 -5.19 4.63 13.43
N TRP A 137 -4.50 4.81 14.53
CA TRP A 137 -4.43 3.92 15.69
C TRP A 137 -4.28 4.82 16.93
N PRO A 138 -4.37 4.33 18.19
CA PRO A 138 -4.79 5.11 19.35
C PRO A 138 -4.11 6.48 19.55
N THR A 139 -2.85 6.60 19.14
CA THR A 139 -2.03 7.80 19.34
C THR A 139 -1.73 8.59 18.07
N VAL A 140 -2.06 8.08 16.88
CA VAL A 140 -1.63 8.67 15.62
C VAL A 140 -2.67 8.49 14.51
N ASN A 141 -2.90 9.56 13.75
CA ASN A 141 -3.63 9.53 12.49
C ASN A 141 -2.72 10.06 11.37
N PHE A 142 -2.82 9.44 10.21
CA PHE A 142 -2.14 9.82 8.97
C PHE A 142 -3.14 9.87 7.83
N VAL A 143 -2.96 10.81 6.91
CA VAL A 143 -3.55 10.70 5.58
C VAL A 143 -2.59 9.87 4.74
N ALA A 144 -3.00 8.68 4.32
CA ALA A 144 -2.27 7.92 3.31
C ALA A 144 -2.75 8.37 1.93
N THR A 145 -1.80 8.77 1.10
CA THR A 145 -2.03 8.99 -0.33
C THR A 145 -1.24 7.94 -1.10
N PHE A 146 -1.93 7.16 -1.93
CA PHE A 146 -1.26 6.25 -2.85
C PHE A 146 -0.83 7.00 -4.12
N ARG A 147 0.40 6.75 -4.58
CA ARG A 147 0.90 7.34 -5.83
C ARG A 147 0.44 6.50 -7.02
N THR A 148 -0.11 7.15 -8.05
CA THR A 148 -0.49 6.53 -9.34
C THR A 148 0.70 5.80 -9.94
#